data_AF-A0A3N5T541-F1
#
_entry.id   AF-A0A3N5T541-F1
#
_cell.length_a   1.000
_cell.length_b   1.000
_cell.length_c   1.000
_cell.angle_alpha   90.00
_cell.angle_beta   90.00
_cell.angle_gamma   90.00
#
_symmetry.space_group_name_H-M   'P 1'
#
loop_
_entity.id
_entity.type
_entity.pdbx_description
1 polymer ?
#
loop_
_entity_poly.entity_id
_entity_poly.type
_entity_poly.pdbx_seq_one_letter_code
_entity_poly.pdbx_strand_id
1 'polypeptide(L)'
;MTTPTAPISALIYARVAGFTFLFYIAAGITSLILADQPQVTDVLSLLTSLSALVLGVTLYMITREQGPALAMLALACRVVEAIPGESAFFFAVGSMLFSWLLLRGGMIPVALAWLGVFASVLLVVILPLQLAGLFGGPMSWSASVTWLVWLPMLVYEVTLALWLLIKGVAMPIARVVPLRADSAL
;
A
#
# COMPACT_ATOMS: atom_id res chain seq x y z
N MET A 1 7.59 -28.48 22.38
CA MET A 1 8.43 -27.26 22.29
C MET A 1 8.34 -26.71 20.87
N THR A 2 7.42 -25.78 20.63
CA THR A 2 7.36 -25.03 19.37
C THR A 2 7.97 -23.66 19.64
N THR A 3 9.12 -23.40 19.06
CA THR A 3 9.77 -22.09 19.10
C THR A 3 8.81 -21.04 18.52
N PRO A 4 8.56 -19.91 19.21
CA PRO A 4 7.77 -18.82 18.66
C PRO A 4 8.58 -18.11 17.56
N THR A 5 8.48 -18.60 16.32
CA THR A 5 9.15 -18.05 15.13
C THR A 5 8.37 -16.91 14.44
N ALA A 6 7.22 -16.51 15.01
CA ALA A 6 6.35 -15.46 14.48
C ALA A 6 6.96 -14.04 14.32
N PRO A 7 7.97 -13.58 15.11
CA PRO A 7 8.41 -12.18 14.98
C PRO A 7 9.34 -11.92 13.79
N ILE A 8 10.09 -12.93 13.30
CA ILE A 8 11.10 -12.72 12.25
C ILE A 8 10.45 -12.57 10.87
N SER A 9 9.43 -13.39 10.57
CA SER A 9 8.75 -13.37 9.27
C SER A 9 8.04 -12.04 9.02
N ALA A 10 7.36 -11.49 10.04
CA ALA A 10 6.69 -10.19 9.94
C ALA A 10 7.66 -9.04 9.66
N LEU A 11 8.86 -9.07 10.25
CA LEU A 11 9.88 -8.05 10.01
C LEU A 11 10.43 -8.13 8.58
N ILE A 12 10.60 -9.34 8.06
CA ILE A 12 11.01 -9.56 6.66
C ILE A 12 9.93 -9.03 5.71
N TYR A 13 8.66 -9.38 5.93
CA TYR A 13 7.55 -8.89 5.11
C TYR A 13 7.44 -7.36 5.14
N ALA A 14 7.63 -6.73 6.29
CA ALA A 14 7.63 -5.27 6.41
C ALA A 14 8.75 -4.62 5.60
N ARG A 15 9.97 -5.16 5.66
CA ARG A 15 11.11 -4.63 4.89
C ARG A 15 10.95 -4.83 3.39
N VAL A 16 10.46 -6.01 2.98
CA VAL A 16 10.14 -6.28 1.57
C VAL A 16 9.07 -5.31 1.09
N ALA A 17 7.99 -5.13 1.85
CA ALA A 17 6.94 -4.17 1.52
C ALA A 17 7.50 -2.75 1.36
N GLY A 18 8.30 -2.25 2.30
CA GLY A 18 8.90 -0.92 2.23
C GLY A 18 9.83 -0.74 1.02
N PHE A 19 10.68 -1.72 0.72
CA PHE A 19 11.55 -1.69 -0.45
C PHE A 19 10.76 -1.71 -1.77
N THR A 20 9.78 -2.61 -1.87
CA THR A 20 8.89 -2.70 -3.03
C THR A 20 8.11 -1.41 -3.23
N PHE A 21 7.73 -0.74 -2.15
CA PHE A 21 7.06 0.55 -2.21
C PHE A 21 7.93 1.62 -2.88
N LEU A 22 9.19 1.78 -2.43
CA LEU A 22 10.12 2.75 -3.01
C LEU A 22 10.41 2.44 -4.48
N PHE A 23 10.57 1.17 -4.82
CA PHE A 23 10.77 0.74 -6.20
C PHE A 23 9.54 1.04 -7.09
N TYR A 24 8.33 0.78 -6.59
CA TYR A 24 7.08 1.10 -7.29
C TYR A 24 6.98 2.61 -7.59
N ILE A 25 7.26 3.47 -6.61
CA ILE A 25 7.25 4.93 -6.80
C ILE A 25 8.31 5.36 -7.82
N ALA A 26 9.53 4.85 -7.71
CA ALA A 26 10.62 5.20 -8.64
C ALA A 26 10.29 4.78 -10.08
N ALA A 27 9.74 3.57 -10.27
CA ALA A 27 9.32 3.08 -11.58
C ALA A 27 8.14 3.90 -12.15
N GLY A 28 7.15 4.24 -11.32
CA GLY A 28 6.02 5.09 -11.71
C GLY A 28 6.45 6.50 -12.13
N ILE A 29 7.33 7.14 -11.37
CA ILE A 29 7.90 8.45 -11.73
C ILE A 29 8.69 8.36 -13.03
N THR A 30 9.53 7.33 -13.19
CA THR A 30 10.32 7.15 -14.41
C THR A 30 9.41 6.95 -15.63
N SER A 31 8.30 6.23 -15.47
CA SER A 31 7.29 6.04 -16.50
C SER A 31 6.68 7.38 -16.95
N LEU A 32 6.37 8.27 -16.00
CA LEU A 32 5.85 9.61 -16.30
C LEU A 32 6.87 10.52 -17.01
N ILE A 33 8.17 10.36 -16.72
CA ILE A 33 9.25 11.15 -17.35
C ILE A 33 9.54 10.64 -18.77
N LEU A 34 9.51 9.33 -18.98
CA LEU A 34 9.80 8.68 -20.26
C LEU A 34 8.53 8.37 -21.09
N ALA A 35 7.44 9.12 -20.87
CA ALA A 35 6.18 8.91 -21.57
C ALA A 35 6.30 8.97 -23.11
N ASP A 36 7.33 9.64 -23.64
CA ASP A 36 7.62 9.71 -25.08
C ASP A 36 8.25 8.42 -25.65
N GLN A 37 8.69 7.48 -24.81
CA GLN A 37 9.36 6.24 -25.20
C GLN A 37 8.48 5.01 -24.88
N PRO A 38 7.71 4.49 -25.85
CA PRO A 38 6.72 3.45 -25.60
C PRO A 38 7.36 2.14 -25.12
N GLN A 39 8.51 1.74 -25.67
CA GLN A 39 9.15 0.47 -25.29
C GLN A 39 9.62 0.46 -23.82
N VAL A 40 10.13 1.59 -23.33
CA VAL A 40 10.59 1.70 -21.95
C VAL A 40 9.40 1.78 -20.99
N THR A 41 8.35 2.49 -21.40
CA THR A 41 7.11 2.63 -20.63
C THR A 41 6.40 1.29 -20.44
N ASP A 42 6.36 0.43 -21.46
CA ASP A 42 5.76 -0.91 -21.35
C ASP A 42 6.52 -1.80 -20.34
N VAL A 43 7.85 -1.78 -20.38
CA VAL A 43 8.68 -2.53 -19.44
C VAL A 43 8.51 -2.01 -18.01
N LEU A 44 8.49 -0.68 -17.83
CA LEU A 44 8.25 -0.07 -16.52
C LEU A 44 6.85 -0.39 -15.99
N SER A 45 5.84 -0.43 -16.87
CA SER A 45 4.47 -0.80 -16.51
C SER A 45 4.40 -2.23 -15.96
N LEU A 46 5.07 -3.18 -16.63
CA LEU A 46 5.18 -4.56 -16.13
C LEU A 46 5.89 -4.64 -14.77
N LEU A 47 6.95 -3.85 -14.57
CA LEU A 47 7.66 -3.77 -13.30
C LEU A 47 6.78 -3.15 -12.19
N THR A 48 5.97 -2.14 -12.50
CA THR A 48 5.01 -1.56 -11.54
C THR A 48 3.90 -2.53 -11.19
N SER A 49 3.37 -3.29 -12.16
CA SER A 49 2.37 -4.34 -11.93
C SER A 49 2.88 -5.45 -11.02
N LEU A 50 4.09 -5.94 -11.28
CA LEU A 50 4.73 -6.94 -10.43
C LEU A 50 4.92 -6.41 -9.01
N SER A 51 5.36 -5.15 -8.89
CA SER A 51 5.57 -4.49 -7.60
C SER A 51 4.27 -4.30 -6.83
N ALA A 52 3.18 -3.92 -7.49
CA ALA A 52 1.85 -3.79 -6.89
C ALA A 52 1.36 -5.13 -6.30
N LEU A 53 1.58 -6.25 -7.00
CA LEU A 53 1.24 -7.59 -6.51
C LEU A 53 2.08 -7.98 -5.29
N VAL A 54 3.39 -7.80 -5.35
CA VAL A 54 4.30 -8.08 -4.24
C VAL A 54 3.93 -7.23 -3.01
N LEU A 55 3.64 -5.96 -3.22
CA LEU A 55 3.20 -5.04 -2.17
C LEU A 55 1.85 -5.46 -1.58
N GLY A 56 0.87 -5.80 -2.41
CA GLY A 56 -0.44 -6.29 -1.97
C GLY A 56 -0.33 -7.56 -1.11
N VAL A 57 0.46 -8.55 -1.55
CA VAL A 57 0.64 -9.82 -0.83
C VAL A 57 1.37 -9.61 0.50
N THR A 58 2.43 -8.80 0.52
CA THR A 58 3.19 -8.52 1.74
C THR A 58 2.36 -7.75 2.77
N LEU A 59 1.61 -6.74 2.34
CA LEU A 59 0.68 -6.00 3.21
C LEU A 59 -0.48 -6.89 3.68
N TYR A 60 -1.01 -7.77 2.83
CA TYR A 60 -2.02 -8.75 3.23
C TYR A 60 -1.50 -9.66 4.35
N MET A 61 -0.28 -10.19 4.22
CA MET A 61 0.32 -11.05 5.24
C MET A 61 0.51 -10.34 6.59
N ILE A 62 0.74 -9.03 6.56
CA ILE A 62 0.88 -8.19 7.77
C ILE A 62 -0.49 -7.85 8.39
N THR A 63 -1.50 -7.61 7.54
CA THR A 63 -2.81 -7.04 7.97
C THR A 63 -3.93 -8.07 8.14
N ARG A 64 -3.71 -9.33 7.76
CA ARG A 64 -4.73 -10.40 7.82
C ARG A 64 -5.27 -10.69 9.22
N GLU A 65 -4.46 -10.47 10.26
CA GLU A 65 -4.85 -10.77 11.64
C GLU A 65 -5.84 -9.73 12.21
N GLN A 66 -5.87 -8.51 11.67
CA GLN A 66 -6.76 -7.44 12.14
C GLN A 66 -8.13 -7.44 11.44
N GLY A 67 -8.25 -8.07 10.29
CA GLY A 67 -9.47 -8.05 9.46
C GLY A 67 -9.29 -8.76 8.13
N PRO A 68 -9.37 -10.10 8.07
CA PRO A 68 -9.03 -10.88 6.88
C PRO A 68 -9.90 -10.54 5.67
N ALA A 69 -11.20 -10.26 5.86
CA ALA A 69 -12.09 -9.87 4.76
C ALA A 69 -11.68 -8.54 4.11
N LEU A 70 -11.35 -7.53 4.91
CA LEU A 70 -10.90 -6.22 4.40
C LEU A 70 -9.49 -6.31 3.80
N ALA A 71 -8.62 -7.13 4.38
CA ALA A 71 -7.28 -7.37 3.83
C ALA A 71 -7.36 -8.07 2.47
N MET A 72 -8.26 -9.06 2.31
CA MET A 72 -8.53 -9.70 1.02
C MET A 72 -9.12 -8.73 0.01
N LEU A 73 -10.01 -7.83 0.43
CA LEU A 73 -10.59 -6.81 -0.45
C LEU A 73 -9.51 -5.82 -0.92
N ALA A 74 -8.64 -5.37 -0.01
CA ALA A 74 -7.50 -4.51 -0.35
C ALA A 74 -6.52 -5.20 -1.31
N LEU A 75 -6.24 -6.48 -1.09
CA LEU A 75 -5.43 -7.31 -1.99
C LEU A 75 -6.09 -7.44 -3.37
N ALA A 76 -7.41 -7.68 -3.43
CA ALA A 76 -8.14 -7.75 -4.69
C ALA A 76 -8.07 -6.43 -5.46
N CYS A 77 -8.21 -5.29 -4.78
CA CYS A 77 -7.99 -3.99 -5.40
C CYS A 77 -6.56 -3.85 -5.96
N ARG A 78 -5.52 -4.32 -5.25
CA ARG A 78 -4.15 -4.32 -5.76
C ARG A 78 -3.92 -5.26 -6.96
N VAL A 79 -4.64 -6.39 -7.02
CA VAL A 79 -4.58 -7.29 -8.19
C VAL A 79 -5.21 -6.62 -9.41
N VAL A 80 -6.37 -5.97 -9.24
CA VAL A 80 -6.99 -5.21 -10.33
C VAL A 80 -6.11 -4.05 -10.75
N GLU A 81 -5.43 -3.40 -9.81
CA GLU A 81 -4.49 -2.32 -10.11
C GLU A 81 -3.31 -2.79 -10.97
N ALA A 82 -2.79 -3.98 -10.70
CA ALA A 82 -1.67 -4.54 -11.45
C ALA A 82 -1.99 -4.76 -12.94
N ILE A 83 -3.27 -4.67 -13.35
CA ILE A 83 -3.65 -4.70 -14.75
C ILE A 83 -3.39 -3.31 -15.36
N PRO A 84 -2.56 -3.20 -16.42
CA PRO A 84 -2.26 -1.91 -17.05
C PRO A 84 -3.54 -1.25 -17.60
N GLY A 85 -3.76 0.02 -17.27
CA GLY A 85 -4.96 0.79 -17.65
C GLY A 85 -5.31 1.89 -16.63
N GLU A 86 -6.59 2.24 -16.52
CA GLU A 86 -7.11 3.24 -15.58
C GLU A 86 -7.24 2.67 -14.14
N SER A 87 -6.13 2.17 -13.60
CA SER A 87 -6.07 1.41 -12.34
C SER A 87 -5.92 2.25 -11.08
N ALA A 88 -5.68 3.57 -11.21
CA ALA A 88 -5.38 4.46 -10.10
C ALA A 88 -6.51 4.55 -9.05
N PHE A 89 -7.76 4.28 -9.45
CA PHE A 89 -8.89 4.18 -8.52
C PHE A 89 -8.75 2.97 -7.57
N PHE A 90 -8.42 1.80 -8.11
CA PHE A 90 -8.24 0.58 -7.33
C PHE A 90 -7.01 0.66 -6.43
N PHE A 91 -5.94 1.32 -6.89
CA PHE A 91 -4.81 1.68 -6.07
C PHE A 91 -5.22 2.51 -4.84
N ALA A 92 -5.99 3.58 -5.05
CA ALA A 92 -6.42 4.47 -3.96
C ALA A 92 -7.29 3.73 -2.94
N VAL A 93 -8.25 2.92 -3.40
CA VAL A 93 -9.12 2.10 -2.53
C VAL A 93 -8.30 1.06 -1.76
N GLY A 94 -7.40 0.34 -2.43
CA GLY A 94 -6.54 -0.66 -1.80
C GLY A 94 -5.62 -0.04 -0.73
N SER A 95 -5.00 1.10 -1.05
CA SER A 95 -4.15 1.85 -0.12
C SER A 95 -4.94 2.36 1.08
N MET A 96 -6.15 2.90 0.89
CA MET A 96 -7.02 3.36 1.99
C MET A 96 -7.35 2.21 2.96
N LEU A 97 -7.71 1.04 2.44
CA LEU A 97 -8.05 -0.14 3.24
C LEU A 97 -6.84 -0.65 4.03
N PHE A 98 -5.67 -0.74 3.41
CA PHE A 98 -4.44 -1.10 4.13
C PHE A 98 -4.08 -0.06 5.21
N SER A 99 -4.21 1.23 4.91
CA SER A 99 -3.99 2.32 5.88
C SER A 99 -4.87 2.15 7.11
N TRP A 100 -6.15 1.83 6.89
CA TRP A 100 -7.12 1.61 7.96
C TRP A 100 -6.81 0.36 8.79
N LEU A 101 -6.38 -0.74 8.15
CA LEU A 101 -5.97 -1.96 8.87
C LEU A 101 -4.69 -1.75 9.69
N LEU A 102 -3.73 -1.00 9.15
CA LEU A 102 -2.48 -0.65 9.83
C LEU A 102 -2.72 0.24 11.05
N LEU A 103 -3.68 1.16 10.97
CA LEU A 103 -4.20 1.91 12.12
C LEU A 103 -4.83 1.00 13.17
N ARG A 104 -5.74 0.13 12.74
CA ARG A 104 -6.47 -0.76 13.63
C ARG A 104 -5.55 -1.72 14.37
N GLY A 105 -4.46 -2.13 13.73
CA GLY A 105 -3.40 -2.94 14.34
C GLY A 105 -2.41 -2.18 15.22
N GLY A 106 -2.50 -0.85 15.32
CA GLY A 106 -1.54 -0.02 16.06
C GLY A 106 -0.13 -0.04 15.46
N MET A 107 0.00 -0.38 14.18
CA MET A 107 1.29 -0.65 13.51
C MET A 107 1.95 0.64 12.96
N ILE A 108 1.17 1.70 12.77
CA ILE A 108 1.60 2.98 12.18
C ILE A 108 0.99 4.15 12.99
N PRO A 109 1.70 5.28 13.17
CA PRO A 109 1.18 6.46 13.84
C PRO A 109 -0.07 7.04 13.17
N VAL A 110 -1.01 7.51 14.00
CA VAL A 110 -2.34 7.98 13.58
C VAL A 110 -2.29 9.10 12.53
N ALA A 111 -1.32 10.01 12.65
CA ALA A 111 -1.13 11.10 11.71
C ALA A 111 -0.82 10.62 10.27
N LEU A 112 -0.03 9.56 10.15
CA LEU A 112 0.43 9.02 8.87
C LEU A 112 -0.73 8.37 8.11
N ALA A 113 -1.62 7.69 8.83
CA ALA A 113 -2.76 7.06 8.22
C ALA A 113 -3.90 8.04 7.91
N TRP A 114 -4.08 9.12 8.68
CA TRP A 114 -4.96 10.21 8.27
C TRP A 114 -4.48 10.86 6.97
N LEU A 115 -3.16 11.02 6.80
CA LEU A 115 -2.57 11.49 5.55
C LEU A 115 -2.90 10.53 4.39
N GLY A 116 -2.74 9.22 4.59
CA GLY A 116 -3.10 8.20 3.60
C GLY A 116 -4.59 8.17 3.25
N VAL A 117 -5.47 8.30 4.22
CA VAL A 117 -6.92 8.39 4.00
C VAL A 117 -7.28 9.64 3.22
N PHE A 118 -6.73 10.81 3.60
CA PHE A 118 -6.97 12.06 2.89
C PHE A 118 -6.48 11.99 1.44
N ALA A 119 -5.26 11.49 1.23
CA ALA A 119 -4.69 11.31 -0.11
C ALA A 119 -5.50 10.33 -0.97
N SER A 120 -5.97 9.23 -0.38
CA SER A 120 -6.79 8.24 -1.09
C SER A 120 -8.16 8.80 -1.45
N VAL A 121 -8.83 9.51 -0.54
CA VAL A 121 -10.14 10.16 -0.80
C VAL A 121 -10.00 11.20 -1.91
N LEU A 122 -8.92 11.99 -1.87
CA LEU A 122 -8.63 12.97 -2.91
C LEU A 122 -8.50 12.30 -4.29
N LEU A 123 -7.75 11.20 -4.39
CA LEU A 123 -7.61 10.41 -5.62
C LEU A 123 -8.95 9.79 -6.08
N VAL A 124 -9.71 9.18 -5.16
CA VAL A 124 -11.01 8.55 -5.46
C VAL A 124 -12.01 9.54 -6.06
N VAL A 125 -11.98 10.81 -5.66
CA VAL A 125 -12.88 11.84 -6.18
C VAL A 125 -12.34 12.48 -7.46
N ILE A 126 -11.04 12.80 -7.51
CA ILE A 126 -10.48 13.58 -8.62
C ILE A 126 -10.20 12.73 -9.86
N LEU A 127 -9.78 11.47 -9.70
CA LEU A 127 -9.52 10.58 -10.83
C LEU A 127 -10.73 10.35 -11.74
N PRO A 128 -11.94 9.97 -11.25
CA PRO A 128 -13.11 9.83 -12.11
C PRO A 128 -13.54 11.17 -12.74
N LEU A 129 -13.26 12.29 -12.07
CA LEU A 129 -13.48 13.64 -12.60
C LEU A 129 -12.51 14.00 -13.73
N GLN A 130 -11.25 13.55 -13.68
CA GLN A 130 -10.29 13.67 -14.77
C GLN A 130 -10.70 12.80 -15.97
N LEU A 131 -11.15 11.58 -15.69
CA LEU A 131 -11.63 10.60 -16.69
C LEU A 131 -12.91 11.08 -17.39
N ALA A 132 -13.80 11.75 -16.66
CA ALA A 132 -14.99 12.41 -17.19
C ALA A 132 -14.69 13.69 -18.00
N GLY A 133 -13.41 14.06 -18.17
CA GLY A 133 -12.98 15.23 -18.95
C GLY A 133 -13.22 16.59 -18.27
N LEU A 134 -13.72 16.61 -17.03
CA LEU A 134 -13.99 17.85 -16.28
C LEU A 134 -12.71 18.56 -15.82
N PHE A 135 -11.60 17.80 -15.69
CA PHE A 135 -10.27 18.30 -15.30
C PHE A 135 -9.21 18.06 -16.39
N GLY A 136 -9.64 18.07 -17.66
CA GLY A 136 -8.85 17.74 -18.85
C GLY A 136 -7.40 18.21 -18.81
N GLY A 137 -6.49 17.25 -18.81
CA GLY A 137 -5.06 17.44 -18.99
C GLY A 137 -4.38 16.08 -19.09
N PRO A 138 -3.46 15.86 -20.05
CA PRO A 138 -2.70 14.62 -20.11
C PRO A 138 -1.96 14.40 -18.79
N MET A 139 -1.98 13.16 -18.29
CA MET A 139 -1.26 12.74 -17.08
C MET A 139 0.25 12.82 -17.35
N SER A 140 0.76 14.04 -17.29
CA SER A 140 2.12 14.41 -17.63
C SER A 140 2.83 14.93 -16.41
N TRP A 141 4.13 14.71 -16.37
CA TRP A 141 5.01 15.19 -15.31
C TRP A 141 4.95 16.72 -15.12
N SER A 142 4.64 17.48 -16.17
CA SER A 142 4.58 18.94 -16.15
C SER A 142 3.21 19.50 -15.73
N ALA A 143 2.16 18.68 -15.63
CA ALA A 143 0.83 19.14 -15.28
C ALA A 143 0.70 19.38 -13.76
N SER A 144 0.38 20.63 -13.38
CA SER A 144 0.20 21.01 -11.97
C SER A 144 -0.94 20.24 -11.29
N VAL A 145 -1.98 19.85 -12.05
CA VAL A 145 -3.10 19.05 -11.54
C VAL A 145 -2.62 17.66 -11.12
N THR A 146 -1.72 17.02 -11.88
CA THR A 146 -1.12 15.73 -11.50
C THR A 146 -0.41 15.84 -10.16
N TRP A 147 0.40 16.89 -9.95
CA TRP A 147 1.10 17.10 -8.69
C TRP A 147 0.15 17.41 -7.53
N LEU A 148 -0.87 18.23 -7.71
CA LEU A 148 -1.84 18.53 -6.64
C LEU A 148 -2.54 17.27 -6.11
N VAL A 149 -2.80 16.31 -6.99
CA VAL A 149 -3.50 15.06 -6.65
C VAL A 149 -2.55 14.00 -6.11
N TRP A 150 -1.38 13.82 -6.75
CA TRP A 150 -0.45 12.75 -6.44
C TRP A 150 0.55 13.09 -5.33
N LEU A 151 0.87 14.36 -5.09
CA LEU A 151 1.87 14.75 -4.07
C LEU A 151 1.45 14.33 -2.65
N PRO A 152 0.19 14.51 -2.19
CA PRO A 152 -0.23 14.00 -0.89
C PRO A 152 -0.07 12.47 -0.78
N MET A 153 -0.39 11.75 -1.87
CA MET A 153 -0.24 10.30 -1.92
C MET A 153 1.23 9.88 -1.91
N LEU A 154 2.08 10.54 -2.70
CA LEU A 154 3.52 10.27 -2.73
C LEU A 154 4.15 10.51 -1.36
N VAL A 155 3.77 11.58 -0.66
CA VAL A 155 4.23 11.84 0.71
C VAL A 155 3.78 10.73 1.65
N TYR A 156 2.52 10.29 1.55
CA TYR A 156 2.03 9.15 2.34
C TYR A 156 2.88 7.89 2.11
N GLU A 157 3.07 7.54 0.84
CA GLU A 157 3.70 6.31 0.41
C GLU A 157 5.19 6.26 0.75
N VAL A 158 5.93 7.34 0.50
CA VAL A 158 7.35 7.44 0.89
C VAL A 158 7.48 7.36 2.41
N THR A 159 6.63 8.05 3.15
CA THR A 159 6.70 8.03 4.62
C THR A 159 6.36 6.65 5.17
N LEU A 160 5.35 5.97 4.62
CA LEU A 160 4.98 4.61 5.00
C LEU A 160 6.07 3.60 4.63
N ALA A 161 6.66 3.74 3.45
CA ALA A 161 7.76 2.88 2.99
C ALA A 161 8.96 2.95 3.93
N LEU A 162 9.39 4.18 4.25
CA LEU A 162 10.49 4.42 5.19
C LEU A 162 10.15 3.93 6.59
N TRP A 163 8.90 4.09 7.03
CA TRP A 163 8.45 3.57 8.32
C TRP A 163 8.55 2.04 8.40
N LEU A 164 8.01 1.34 7.40
CA LEU A 164 8.08 -0.12 7.33
C LEU A 164 9.52 -0.64 7.24
N LEU A 165 10.39 0.09 6.55
CA LEU A 165 11.80 -0.26 6.36
C LEU A 165 12.63 -0.07 7.65
N ILE A 166 12.39 1.02 8.39
CA ILE A 166 13.18 1.38 9.59
C ILE A 166 12.63 0.70 10.86
N LYS A 167 11.32 0.81 11.12
CA LYS A 167 10.70 0.37 12.37
C LYS A 167 10.25 -1.09 12.33
N GLY A 168 9.89 -1.60 11.14
CA GLY A 168 9.15 -2.86 11.04
C GLY A 168 7.80 -2.81 11.77
N VAL A 169 7.08 -3.92 11.76
CA VAL A 169 5.74 -4.02 12.37
C VAL A 169 5.84 -4.69 13.74
N ALA A 170 5.48 -3.98 14.81
CA ALA A 170 5.35 -4.57 16.13
C ALA A 170 4.02 -5.34 16.22
N MET A 171 4.06 -6.67 16.19
CA MET A 171 2.86 -7.47 16.47
C MET A 171 2.46 -7.31 17.95
N PRO A 172 1.16 -7.12 18.26
CA PRO A 172 0.65 -7.32 19.61
C PRO A 172 0.94 -8.77 20.02
N ILE A 173 1.72 -8.94 21.09
CA ILE A 173 2.05 -10.24 21.68
C ILE A 173 0.74 -11.00 21.88
N ALA A 174 0.60 -12.16 21.23
CA ALA A 174 -0.51 -13.06 21.46
C ALA A 174 -0.61 -13.27 22.98
N ARG A 175 -1.73 -12.80 23.57
CA ARG A 175 -2.01 -13.02 24.98
C ARG A 175 -2.15 -14.52 25.15
N VAL A 176 -1.08 -15.19 25.58
CA VAL A 176 -1.13 -16.55 26.08
C VAL A 176 -2.08 -16.48 27.27
N VAL A 177 -3.33 -16.90 27.07
CA VAL A 177 -4.24 -17.17 28.19
C VAL A 177 -3.62 -18.36 28.91
N PRO A 178 -3.11 -18.20 30.15
CA PRO A 178 -2.66 -19.36 30.89
C PRO A 178 -3.88 -20.27 31.05
N LEU A 179 -3.78 -21.49 30.54
CA LEU A 179 -4.74 -22.54 30.84
C LEU A 179 -4.72 -22.69 32.36
N ARG A 180 -5.80 -22.23 32.99
CA ARG A 180 -6.04 -22.38 34.41
C ARG A 180 -6.05 -23.88 34.69
N ALA A 181 -4.99 -24.37 35.30
CA ALA A 181 -4.87 -25.74 35.78
C ALA A 181 -5.74 -25.93 37.03
N ASP A 182 -7.05 -25.78 36.89
CA ASP A 182 -8.01 -26.06 37.97
C ASP A 182 -8.96 -27.16 37.52
N SER A 183 -8.53 -28.41 37.70
CA SER A 183 -9.39 -29.51 38.14
C SER A 183 -8.53 -30.72 38.53
N ALA A 184 -7.69 -30.54 39.54
CA ALA A 184 -7.49 -31.61 40.51
C ALA A 184 -8.63 -31.44 41.52
N LEU A 185 -9.58 -32.38 41.51
CA LEU A 185 -10.36 -32.93 42.63
C LEU A 185 -11.50 -33.78 42.06
#